data_AF-T0TNW6-F1
#
_entry.id   AF-T0TNW6-F1
#
_cell.length_a   1.000
_cell.length_b   1.000
_cell.length_c   1.000
_cell.angle_alpha   90.00
_cell.angle_beta   90.00
_cell.angle_gamma   90.00
#
_symmetry.space_group_name_H-M   'P 1'
#
loop_
_entity.id
_entity.type
_entity.pdbx_description
1 polymer ?
#
loop_
_entity_poly.entity_id
_entity_poly.type
_entity_poly.pdbx_seq_one_letter_code
_entity_poly.pdbx_strand_id
1 'polypeptide(L)'
;MTVTVKMLVDKVKLKVIYGTKELLEKPITTADISRPGLEMTGYFDYYSPERIQLVGMKEWSYLNTMTDYNRYSVFSTMFKRKRQLLS
;
A
#
# COMPACT_ATOMS: atom_id res chain seq x y z
N MET A 1 -18.20 3.55 14.52
CA MET A 1 -16.92 3.74 15.26
C MET A 1 -15.80 3.70 14.22
N THR A 2 -15.05 4.78 14.05
CA THR A 2 -14.00 4.87 13.01
C THR A 2 -12.71 4.24 13.53
N VAL A 3 -12.11 3.36 12.73
CA VAL A 3 -10.79 2.79 13.03
C VAL A 3 -9.74 3.57 12.24
N THR A 4 -8.69 4.05 12.90
CA THR A 4 -7.60 4.80 12.26
C THR A 4 -6.33 3.95 12.13
N VAL A 5 -5.41 4.39 11.27
CA VAL A 5 -4.09 3.76 11.13
C VAL A 5 -3.33 3.74 12.46
N LYS A 6 -3.44 4.81 13.26
CA LYS A 6 -2.84 4.89 14.61
C LYS A 6 -3.31 3.74 15.51
N MET A 7 -4.62 3.48 15.55
CA MET A 7 -5.18 2.39 16.36
C MET A 7 -4.64 1.02 15.94
N LEU A 8 -4.43 0.81 14.63
CA LEU A 8 -3.84 -0.42 14.11
C LEU A 8 -2.39 -0.58 14.56
N VAL A 9 -1.58 0.49 14.43
CA VAL A 9 -0.18 0.51 14.87
C VAL A 9 -0.07 0.19 16.37
N ASP A 10 -0.89 0.82 17.20
CA ASP A 10 -0.86 0.65 18.65
C ASP A 10 -1.29 -0.78 19.06
N LYS A 11 -2.32 -1.34 18.43
CA LYS A 11 -2.82 -2.70 18.74
C LYS A 11 -1.86 -3.80 18.28
N VAL A 12 -1.30 -3.66 17.08
CA VAL A 12 -0.43 -4.69 16.47
C VAL A 12 1.05 -4.48 16.85
N LYS A 13 1.37 -3.37 17.53
CA LYS A 13 2.73 -2.99 17.94
C LYS A 13 3.69 -2.91 16.75
N LEU A 14 3.23 -2.27 15.67
CA LEU A 14 4.02 -2.10 14.44
C LEU A 14 5.14 -1.08 14.65
N LYS A 15 6.31 -1.34 14.07
CA LYS A 15 7.39 -0.34 13.97
C LYS A 15 7.11 0.58 12.79
N VAL A 16 6.80 1.85 13.08
CA VAL A 16 6.60 2.87 12.05
C VAL A 16 7.96 3.31 11.49
N ILE A 17 8.19 3.07 10.21
CA ILE A 17 9.39 3.54 9.49
C ILE A 17 9.16 4.95 8.92
N TYR A 18 7.96 5.22 8.43
CA TYR A 18 7.53 6.51 7.92
C TYR A 18 6.05 6.73 8.21
N GLY A 19 5.69 7.92 8.70
CA GLY A 19 4.30 8.30 8.95
C GLY A 19 4.21 9.73 9.51
N THR A 20 3.36 10.56 8.91
CA THR A 20 3.00 11.88 9.44
C THR A 20 1.77 11.78 10.34
N LYS A 21 1.47 12.82 11.13
CA LYS A 21 0.25 12.86 11.96
C LYS A 21 -1.01 12.60 11.12
N GLU A 22 -1.09 13.22 9.95
CA GLU A 22 -2.20 13.07 9.00
C GLU A 22 -2.34 11.62 8.50
N LEU A 23 -1.22 10.92 8.23
CA LEU A 23 -1.25 9.53 7.80
C LEU A 23 -1.71 8.57 8.90
N LEU A 24 -1.35 8.85 10.15
CA LEU A 24 -1.77 8.05 11.31
C LEU A 24 -3.25 8.27 11.66
N GLU A 25 -3.78 9.47 11.42
CA GLU A 25 -5.20 9.79 11.63
C GLU A 25 -6.10 9.32 10.48
N LYS A 26 -5.52 8.86 9.37
CA LYS A 26 -6.28 8.36 8.22
C LYS A 26 -7.24 7.23 8.65
N PRO A 27 -8.55 7.33 8.29
CA PRO A 27 -9.51 6.28 8.58
C PRO A 27 -9.26 5.05 7.69
N ILE A 28 -9.36 3.87 8.28
CA ILE A 28 -9.40 2.59 7.59
C ILE A 28 -10.86 2.30 7.25
N THR A 29 -11.19 2.30 5.97
CA THR A 29 -12.58 2.16 5.48
C THR A 29 -12.96 0.72 5.17
N THR A 30 -11.98 -0.17 5.02
CA THR A 30 -12.17 -1.58 4.72
C THR A 30 -11.27 -2.44 5.60
N ALA A 31 -11.80 -3.58 6.05
CA ALA A 31 -11.05 -4.58 6.81
C ALA A 31 -10.18 -5.47 5.90
N ASP A 32 -10.42 -5.45 4.59
CA ASP A 32 -9.71 -6.31 3.65
C ASP A 32 -8.28 -5.83 3.44
N ILE A 33 -7.36 -6.79 3.46
CA ILE A 33 -5.97 -6.58 3.07
C ILE A 33 -5.79 -6.88 1.59
N SER A 34 -4.91 -6.13 0.95
CA SER A 34 -4.47 -6.37 -0.42
C SER A 34 -3.05 -6.89 -0.41
N ARG A 35 -2.81 -7.98 -1.13
CA ARG A 35 -1.47 -8.54 -1.36
C ARG A 35 -1.09 -8.25 -2.80
N PRO A 36 -0.26 -7.24 -3.05
CA PRO A 36 0.04 -6.80 -4.40
C PRO A 36 1.01 -7.78 -5.06
N GLY A 37 0.48 -8.78 -5.74
CA GLY A 37 1.27 -9.79 -6.46
C GLY A 37 1.38 -9.42 -7.94
N LEU A 38 0.24 -9.30 -8.61
CA LEU A 38 0.14 -8.92 -10.03
C LEU A 38 0.52 -7.45 -10.25
N GLU A 39 0.24 -6.60 -9.28
CA GLU A 39 0.62 -5.19 -9.31
C GLU A 39 2.13 -5.02 -9.37
N MET A 40 2.87 -5.95 -8.76
CA MET A 40 4.33 -5.94 -8.83
C MET A 40 4.82 -6.25 -10.23
N THR A 41 4.05 -7.02 -11.03
CA THR A 41 4.37 -7.27 -12.44
C THR A 41 3.92 -6.12 -13.36
N GLY A 42 3.33 -5.05 -12.80
CA GLY A 42 2.83 -3.90 -13.55
C GLY A 42 1.34 -3.94 -13.91
N TYR A 43 0.59 -4.92 -13.40
CA TYR A 43 -0.84 -5.08 -13.69
C TYR A 43 -1.72 -4.46 -12.58
N PHE A 44 -2.40 -3.34 -12.87
CA PHE A 44 -3.11 -2.53 -11.86
C PHE A 44 -4.64 -2.42 -12.07
N ASP A 45 -5.24 -3.15 -13.02
CA ASP A 45 -6.66 -2.98 -13.37
C ASP A 45 -7.62 -3.22 -12.19
N TYR A 46 -7.24 -4.12 -11.27
CA TYR A 46 -8.00 -4.46 -10.06
C TYR A 46 -7.35 -3.95 -8.78
N TYR A 47 -6.40 -3.01 -8.89
CA TYR A 47 -5.69 -2.47 -7.74
C TYR A 47 -6.61 -1.57 -6.89
N SER A 48 -6.76 -1.94 -5.62
CA SER A 48 -7.55 -1.24 -4.61
C SER A 48 -6.64 -0.47 -3.64
N PRO A 49 -6.27 0.79 -3.94
CA PRO A 49 -5.38 1.60 -3.08
C PRO A 49 -5.98 1.97 -1.71
N GLU A 50 -7.29 1.82 -1.54
CA GLU A 50 -8.01 2.04 -0.29
C GLU A 50 -7.77 0.94 0.76
N ARG A 51 -7.37 -0.26 0.32
CA ARG A 51 -7.08 -1.40 1.18
C ARG A 51 -5.68 -1.29 1.79
N ILE A 52 -5.52 -1.89 2.97
CA ILE A 52 -4.19 -2.03 3.60
C ILE A 52 -3.34 -2.95 2.73
N GLN A 53 -2.21 -2.45 2.25
CA GLN A 53 -1.29 -3.21 1.40
C GLN A 53 -0.32 -4.01 2.27
N LEU A 54 -0.30 -5.33 2.12
CA LEU A 54 0.59 -6.24 2.83
C LEU A 54 1.62 -6.80 1.86
N VAL A 55 2.88 -6.35 2.00
CA VAL A 55 4.02 -6.87 1.24
C VAL A 55 4.69 -7.96 2.07
N GLY A 56 4.53 -9.21 1.65
CA GLY A 56 5.17 -10.37 2.26
C GLY A 56 6.51 -10.72 1.61
N MET A 57 7.07 -11.87 2.00
CA MET A 57 8.35 -12.34 1.46
C MET A 57 8.32 -12.63 -0.04
N LYS A 58 7.20 -13.12 -0.57
CA LYS A 58 7.09 -13.44 -2.01
C LYS A 58 7.14 -12.17 -2.84
N GLU A 59 6.30 -11.20 -2.47
CA GLU A 59 6.22 -9.89 -3.10
C GLU A 59 7.57 -9.16 -2.99
N TRP A 60 8.20 -9.20 -1.81
CA TRP A 60 9.52 -8.63 -1.58
C TRP A 60 10.63 -9.29 -2.41
N SER A 61 10.66 -10.63 -2.46
CA SER A 61 11.66 -11.36 -3.25
C SER A 61 11.55 -11.03 -4.73
N TYR A 62 10.33 -10.95 -5.27
CA TYR A 62 10.10 -10.60 -6.66
C TYR A 62 10.52 -9.16 -6.99
N LEU A 63 10.22 -8.21 -6.11
CA LEU A 63 10.71 -6.84 -6.25
C LEU A 63 12.23 -6.76 -6.31
N ASN A 64 12.92 -7.59 -5.52
CA ASN A 64 14.38 -7.65 -5.50
C ASN A 64 15.00 -8.23 -6.79
N THR A 65 14.26 -9.04 -7.55
CA THR A 65 14.75 -9.53 -8.86
C THR A 65 14.65 -8.48 -9.97
N MET A 66 13.92 -7.38 -9.75
CA MET A 66 13.79 -6.29 -10.72
C MET A 66 14.99 -5.35 -10.72
N THR A 67 15.24 -4.73 -11.87
CA THR A 67 16.10 -3.55 -11.97
C THR A 67 15.56 -2.40 -11.12
N ASP A 68 16.45 -1.52 -10.67
CA ASP A 68 16.09 -0.36 -9.86
C ASP A 68 15.05 0.53 -10.57
N TYR A 69 15.18 0.69 -11.89
CA TYR A 69 14.24 1.43 -12.72
C TYR A 69 12.83 0.81 -12.69
N ASN A 70 12.72 -0.51 -12.91
CA ASN A 70 11.43 -1.19 -12.92
C ASN A 70 10.78 -1.18 -11.54
N ARG A 71 11.56 -1.44 -10.49
CA ARG A 71 11.10 -1.39 -9.10
C ARG A 71 10.56 -0.01 -8.75
N TYR A 72 11.28 1.04 -9.13
CA TYR A 72 10.85 2.43 -8.94
C TYR A 72 9.55 2.72 -9.70
N SER A 73 9.45 2.29 -10.96
CA SER A 73 8.24 2.49 -11.78
C SER A 73 7.00 1.87 -11.15
N VAL A 74 7.11 0.63 -10.65
CA VAL A 74 6.02 -0.08 -9.95
C VAL A 74 5.55 0.70 -8.72
N PHE A 75 6.47 1.05 -7.82
CA PHE A 75 6.11 1.81 -6.61
C PHE A 75 5.57 3.20 -6.92
N SER A 76 6.15 3.89 -7.91
CA SER A 76 5.65 5.20 -8.34
C SER A 76 4.21 5.11 -8.83
N THR A 77 3.83 4.01 -9.49
CA THR A 77 2.47 3.77 -9.97
C THR A 77 1.53 3.40 -8.82
N MET A 78 2.00 2.58 -7.88
CA MET A 78 1.25 2.18 -6.69
C MET A 78 0.92 3.36 -5.76
N PHE A 79 1.84 4.32 -5.64
CA PHE A 79 1.70 5.51 -4.79
C PHE A 79 1.15 6.73 -5.53
N LYS A 80 0.99 6.67 -6.85
CA LYS A 80 0.31 7.73 -7.60
C LYS A 80 -1.10 7.87 -7.04
N ARG A 81 -1.37 9.05 -6.49
CA ARG A 81 -2.72 9.45 -6.08
C ARG A 81 -3.60 9.30 -7.32
N LYS A 82 -4.61 8.43 -7.26
CA LYS A 82 -5.64 8.34 -8.32
C LYS A 82 -6.22 9.75 -8.42
N ARG A 83 -5.74 10.53 -9.40
CA ARG A 83 -6.38 11.79 -9.77
C ARG A 83 -7.77 11.35 -10.18
N GLN A 84 -8.76 11.76 -9.38
CA GLN A 84 -10.16 11.46 -9.61
C GLN A 84 -10.44 11.83 -11.08
N LEU A 85 -10.48 10.83 -11.95
CA LEU A 85 -11.09 10.97 -13.27
C LEU A 85 -12.58 11.03 -12.96
N LEU A 86 -13.02 12.22 -12.55
CA LEU A 86 -14.39 12.65 -12.72
C LEU A 86 -14.56 12.82 -14.24
N SER A 87 -15.10 11.79 -14.89
CA SER A 87 -15.97 11.96 -16.05
C SER A 87 -17.40 12.07 -15.55
#